data_AF-A0A0E3S621-F1
#
_entry.id   AF-A0A0E3S621-F1
#
_cell.length_a   1.000
_cell.length_b   1.000
_cell.length_c   1.000
_cell.angle_alpha   90.00
_cell.angle_beta   90.00
_cell.angle_gamma   90.00
#
_symmetry.space_group_name_H-M   'P 1'
#
loop_
_entity.id
_entity.type
_entity.pdbx_description
1 polymer ?
#
loop_
_entity_poly.entity_id
_entity_poly.type
_entity_poly.pdbx_seq_one_letter_code
_entity_poly.pdbx_strand_id
1 'polypeptide(L)' 'MHPKFAPANIVKIFKGITAKKLFEMHPEIKSKLSNGHLWNPSYYVGTCGDTTKDVIQMYIETQKVK' A
#
# COMPACT_ATOMS: atom_id res chain seq x y z
N MET A 1 -16.39 -2.54 21.87
CA MET A 1 -16.31 -3.00 20.47
C MET A 1 -14.88 -3.40 20.18
N HIS A 2 -14.59 -4.66 19.86
CA HIS A 2 -13.23 -5.12 19.55
C HIS A 2 -13.00 -5.06 18.02
N PRO A 3 -11.84 -4.56 17.55
CA PRO A 3 -11.51 -4.59 16.12
C PRO A 3 -11.49 -6.03 15.61
N LYS A 4 -12.31 -6.34 14.59
CA LYS A 4 -12.43 -7.70 14.05
C LYS A 4 -11.29 -8.10 13.11
N PHE A 5 -10.59 -7.12 12.55
CA PHE A 5 -9.58 -7.35 11.52
C PHE A 5 -8.26 -6.70 11.90
N ALA A 6 -7.19 -7.49 11.85
CA ALA A 6 -5.84 -6.97 11.95
C ALA A 6 -5.56 -6.02 10.76
N PRO A 7 -4.88 -4.88 10.97
CA PRO A 7 -4.54 -3.98 9.87
C PRO A 7 -3.75 -4.64 8.74
N ALA A 8 -2.88 -5.60 9.07
CA ALA A 8 -2.14 -6.41 8.10
C ALA A 8 -3.09 -7.14 7.12
N ASN A 9 -4.21 -7.67 7.61
CA ASN A 9 -5.18 -8.37 6.78
C ASN A 9 -5.91 -7.41 5.85
N ILE A 10 -6.28 -6.23 6.36
CA ILE A 10 -6.92 -5.18 5.57
C ILE A 10 -6.00 -4.76 4.42
N VAL A 11 -4.73 -4.47 4.72
CA VAL A 11 -3.74 -4.04 3.72
C VAL A 11 -3.46 -5.12 2.69
N LYS A 12 -3.34 -6.38 3.11
CA LYS A 12 -3.15 -7.53 2.20
C LYS A 12 -4.30 -7.63 1.19
N ILE A 13 -5.54 -7.58 1.67
CA ILE A 13 -6.74 -7.66 0.83
C ILE A 13 -6.79 -6.45 -0.12
N PHE A 14 -6.58 -5.26 0.42
CA PHE A 14 -6.63 -4.01 -0.35
C PHE A 14 -5.61 -4.01 -1.49
N LYS A 15 -4.33 -4.24 -1.19
CA LYS A 15 -3.25 -4.24 -2.19
C LYS A 15 -3.48 -5.30 -3.25
N GLY A 16 -3.93 -6.50 -2.86
CA GLY A 16 -4.21 -7.59 -3.80
C GLY A 16 -5.36 -7.29 -4.75
N ILE A 17 -6.52 -6.89 -4.22
CA ILE A 17 -7.71 -6.63 -5.04
C ILE A 17 -7.49 -5.44 -5.97
N THR A 18 -6.92 -4.35 -5.45
CA THR A 18 -6.68 -3.15 -6.27
C THR A 18 -5.66 -3.40 -7.37
N ALA A 19 -4.59 -4.15 -7.08
CA ALA A 19 -3.62 -4.56 -8.11
C ALA A 19 -4.27 -5.38 -9.22
N LYS A 20 -5.06 -6.39 -8.85
CA LYS A 20 -5.79 -7.20 -9.84
C LYS A 20 -6.70 -6.35 -10.72
N LYS A 21 -7.57 -5.53 -10.10
CA LYS A 21 -8.52 -4.69 -10.84
C LYS A 21 -7.83 -3.68 -11.75
N LEU A 22 -6.77 -3.02 -11.27
CA LEU A 22 -6.04 -2.04 -12.08
C LEU A 22 -5.34 -2.71 -13.26
N PHE A 23 -4.79 -3.91 -13.08
CA PHE A 23 -4.21 -4.66 -14.18
C PHE A 23 -5.22 -5.20 -15.20
N GLU A 24 -6.47 -5.41 -14.80
CA GLU A 24 -7.57 -5.79 -15.70
C GLU A 24 -8.12 -4.58 -16.47
N MET A 25 -8.31 -3.45 -15.80
CA MET A 25 -8.82 -2.21 -16.41
C MET A 25 -7.77 -1.49 -17.26
N HIS A 26 -6.50 -1.60 -16.87
CA HIS A 26 -5.38 -0.89 -17.48
C HIS A 26 -4.20 -1.84 -17.78
N PRO A 27 -4.33 -2.71 -18.81
CA PRO A 27 -3.27 -3.63 -19.19
C PRO A 27 -1.93 -2.94 -19.51
N GLU A 28 -1.97 -1.68 -19.96
CA GLU A 28 -0.81 -0.85 -20.25
C GLU A 28 0.06 -0.53 -19.02
N ILE A 29 -0.48 -0.66 -17.80
CA ILE A 29 0.30 -0.48 -16.57
C ILE A 29 1.32 -1.62 -16.41
N LYS A 30 1.00 -2.83 -16.89
CA LYS A 30 1.91 -3.99 -16.79
C LYS A 30 3.20 -3.78 -17.57
N SER A 31 3.16 -3.07 -18.72
CA SER A 31 4.37 -2.83 -19.52
C SER A 31 5.30 -1.80 -18.88
N LYS A 32 4.77 -0.92 -18.02
CA LYS A 32 5.55 0.09 -17.28
C LYS A 32 6.14 -0.44 -15.97
N LEU A 33 5.66 -1.59 -15.48
CA LEU A 33 6.12 -2.21 -14.24
C LEU A 33 6.88 -3.49 -14.57
N SER A 34 8.20 -3.38 -14.64
CA SER A 34 9.12 -4.44 -15.06
C SER A 34 9.00 -5.76 -14.28
N ASN A 35 8.41 -5.76 -13.08
CA ASN A 35 8.25 -6.93 -12.24
C ASN A 35 6.78 -7.32 -11.95
N GLY A 36 5.80 -6.70 -12.61
CA GLY A 36 4.38 -7.04 -12.41
C GLY A 36 3.81 -6.72 -11.02
N HIS A 37 4.58 -6.05 -10.16
CA HIS A 37 4.13 -5.58 -8.85
C HIS A 37 3.61 -4.15 -8.94
N LEU A 38 2.31 -3.95 -8.70
CA LEU A 38 1.72 -2.62 -8.65
C LEU A 38 2.12 -1.84 -7.40
N TRP A 39 2.13 -2.51 -6.26
CA TRP A 39 2.41 -1.91 -4.96
C TRP A 39 3.76 -2.37 -4.44
N ASN A 40 4.50 -1.47 -3.77
CA ASN A 40 5.66 -1.86 -2.96
C ASN A 40 5.23 -2.95 -1.95
N PRO A 41 6.00 -4.03 -1.71
CA PRO A 41 5.65 -5.07 -0.74
C PRO A 41 5.39 -4.51 0.68
N SER A 42 6.08 -3.45 1.07
CA SER A 42 5.93 -2.81 2.38
C SER A 42 4.62 -2.04 2.55
N TYR A 43 4.25 -1.74 3.79
CA TYR A 43 3.13 -0.87 4.13
C TYR A 43 3.36 -0.21 5.50
N TYR A 44 2.71 0.92 5.72
CA TYR A 44 2.65 1.61 7.00
C TYR A 44 1.20 1.68 7.49
N VAL A 45 1.03 1.51 8.78
CA VAL A 45 -0.25 1.74 9.47
C VAL A 45 0.03 2.47 10.78
N GLY A 46 -0.73 3.54 11.00
CA GLY A 46 -0.73 4.31 12.24
C GLY A 46 -2.17 4.59 12.65
N THR A 47 -2.40 4.76 13.94
CA THR A 47 -3.69 5.23 14.47
C THR A 47 -3.78 6.74 14.30
N CYS A 48 -4.94 7.24 13.85
CA CYS A 48 -5.24 8.66 13.93
C CYS A 48 -5.64 8.98 15.38
N GLY A 49 -4.68 9.55 16.10
CA GLY A 49 -4.73 9.98 17.50
C GLY A 49 -3.51 10.83 17.84
N ASP A 50 -2.34 10.50 17.29
CA ASP A 50 -1.07 11.25 17.48
C ASP A 50 -0.18 11.35 16.21
N THR A 51 -0.59 10.79 15.06
CA THR A 51 0.27 10.76 13.86
C THR A 51 0.24 12.11 13.15
N THR A 52 1.35 12.85 13.19
CA THR A 52 1.49 14.13 12.49
C THR A 52 1.82 13.94 11.01
N LYS A 53 1.59 15.00 10.21
CA LYS A 53 1.95 15.04 8.78
C LYS A 53 3.42 14.65 8.53
N ASP A 54 4.31 15.05 9.45
CA ASP A 54 5.75 14.81 9.35
C ASP A 54 6.10 13.33 9.40
N VAL A 55 5.37 12.54 10.20
CA VAL A 55 5.56 11.07 10.28
C VAL A 55 5.18 10.40 8.97
N ILE A 56 4.07 10.83 8.35
CA ILE A 56 3.63 10.32 7.05
C ILE A 56 4.65 10.66 5.96
N GLN A 57 5.15 11.90 5.98
CA GLN A 57 6.14 12.37 5.00
C GLN A 57 7.48 11.64 5.15
N MET A 58 7.99 11.49 6.37
CA MET A 58 9.21 10.72 6.65
C MET A 58 9.08 9.26 6.17
N TYR A 59 7.93 8.63 6.36
CA TYR A 59 7.70 7.29 5.83
C TYR A 59 7.80 7.26 4.29
N ILE A 60 7.13 8.18 3.58
CA ILE A 60 7.19 8.26 2.11
C ILE A 60 8.62 8.46 1.60
N GLU A 61 9.39 9.34 2.26
CA GLU A 61 10.77 9.67 1.85
C GLU A 61 11.73 8.49 2.08
N THR A 62 11.58 7.77 3.19
CA THR A 62 12.40 6.58 3.50
C THR A 62 12.09 5.37 2.63
N GLN A 63 10.90 5.30 2.01
CA GLN A 63 10.56 4.22 1.07
C GLN A 63 11.34 4.27 -0.26
N LYS A 64 12.00 5.39 -0.60
CA LYS A 64 12.75 5.55 -1.87
C LYS A 64 14.18 5.01 -1.83
N VAL A 65 14.65 4.50 -0.69
CA VAL A 65 16.01 3.99 -0.54
C VAL A 65 16.06 2.51 -0.91
N LYS A 66 16.20 2.23 -2.21
CA LYS A 66 16.85 1.04 -2.75
C LYS A 66 17.34 1.30 -4.17
#